data_AF-A0A6G1BRZ3-F1
#
_entry.id   AF-A0A6G1BRZ3-F1
#
_cell.length_a   1.000
_cell.length_b   1.000
_cell.length_c   1.000
_cell.angle_alpha   90.00
_cell.angle_beta   90.00
_cell.angle_gamma   90.00
#
_symmetry.space_group_name_H-M   'P 1'
#
loop_
_entity.id
_entity.type
_entity.pdbx_description
1 polymer ?
#
loop_
_entity_poly.entity_id
_entity_poly.type
_entity_poly.pdbx_seq_one_letter_code
_entity_poly.pdbx_strand_id
1 'polypeptide(L)'
;MVLKSRVPNKLVQLMMVSPYKCIDHDLFEEELAKCSEAYRRMHTLRKFIDEKIISYEQTLIDQYLKQGYAKDKTEVTGDNEEK
;
A
#
# COMPACT_ATOMS: atom_id res chain seq x y z
N MET A 1 1.66 15.68 -13.39
CA MET A 1 0.33 16.19 -12.93
C MET A 1 -0.25 15.18 -11.93
N VAL A 2 -0.81 15.64 -10.80
CA VAL A 2 -1.47 14.72 -9.83
C VAL A 2 -2.96 14.68 -10.12
N LEU A 3 -3.45 13.54 -10.60
CA LEU A 3 -4.88 13.30 -10.79
C LEU A 3 -5.51 12.82 -9.48
N LYS A 4 -6.64 13.44 -9.09
CA LYS A 4 -7.42 13.00 -7.93
C LYS A 4 -8.68 12.31 -8.42
N SER A 5 -8.73 11.00 -8.26
CA SER A 5 -9.85 10.17 -8.70
C SER A 5 -10.64 9.69 -7.50
N ARG A 6 -11.96 9.65 -7.60
CA ARG A 6 -12.79 9.11 -6.51
C ARG A 6 -12.64 7.58 -6.47
N VAL A 7 -12.33 7.06 -5.28
CA VAL A 7 -12.29 5.62 -5.06
C VAL A 7 -13.73 5.10 -4.91
N PRO A 8 -14.09 3.97 -5.54
CA PRO A 8 -15.38 3.33 -5.32
C PRO A 8 -15.59 3.02 -3.83
N ASN A 9 -16.73 3.45 -3.26
CA ASN A 9 -17.02 3.21 -1.84
C ASN A 9 -16.99 1.72 -1.46
N LYS A 10 -17.40 0.83 -2.37
CA LYS A 10 -17.33 -0.63 -2.17
C LYS A 10 -15.89 -1.12 -1.96
N LEU A 11 -14.91 -0.49 -2.62
CA LEU A 11 -13.50 -0.85 -2.47
C LEU A 11 -13.00 -0.46 -1.09
N VAL A 12 -13.35 0.73 -0.60
CA VAL A 12 -12.96 1.16 0.75
C VAL A 12 -13.63 0.29 1.82
N GLN A 13 -14.90 -0.06 1.63
CA GLN A 13 -15.61 -0.99 2.53
C GLN A 13 -14.96 -2.37 2.55
N LEU A 14 -14.48 -2.87 1.41
CA LEU A 14 -13.72 -4.12 1.34
C LEU A 14 -12.41 -4.01 2.14
N MET A 15 -11.67 -2.92 2.00
CA MET A 15 -10.45 -2.65 2.78
C MET A 15 -10.73 -2.58 4.29
N MET A 16 -11.91 -2.11 4.71
CA MET A 16 -12.31 -2.12 6.13
C MET A 16 -12.62 -3.51 6.66
N VAL A 17 -13.32 -4.35 5.87
CA VAL A 17 -13.73 -5.70 6.28
C VAL A 17 -12.56 -6.68 6.22
N SER A 18 -11.71 -6.52 5.21
CA SER A 18 -10.57 -7.38 4.93
C SER A 18 -9.35 -6.51 4.59
N PRO A 19 -8.75 -5.86 5.59
CA PRO A 19 -7.54 -5.08 5.38
C PRO A 19 -6.41 -5.96 4.90
N TYR A 20 -5.48 -5.37 4.14
CA TYR A 20 -4.26 -6.03 3.72
C TYR A 20 -3.50 -6.58 4.93
N LYS A 21 -3.12 -7.85 4.86
CA LYS A 21 -2.32 -8.52 5.89
C LYS A 21 -1.01 -8.97 5.28
N CYS A 22 0.08 -8.61 5.95
CA CYS A 22 1.37 -9.16 5.61
C CYS A 22 1.55 -10.52 6.29
N ILE A 23 1.92 -11.54 5.51
CA ILE A 23 2.07 -12.93 5.99
C ILE A 23 3.43 -13.13 6.70
N ASP A 24 4.44 -12.35 6.32
CA ASP A 24 5.85 -12.61 6.70
C ASP A 24 6.47 -11.51 7.60
N HIS A 25 5.66 -10.58 8.12
CA HIS A 25 6.16 -9.52 9.00
C HIS A 25 6.58 -10.04 10.38
N ASP A 26 6.03 -11.18 10.79
CA ASP A 26 6.24 -11.77 12.12
C ASP A 26 7.51 -12.62 12.20
N LEU A 27 8.27 -12.75 11.11
CA LEU A 27 9.57 -13.42 11.14
C LEU A 27 10.48 -12.63 12.08
N PHE A 28 10.89 -13.23 13.20
CA PHE A 28 11.77 -12.57 14.15
C PHE A 28 13.11 -12.26 13.48
N GLU A 29 13.73 -11.13 13.83
CA GLU A 29 15.05 -10.73 13.30
C GLU A 29 16.10 -11.85 13.48
N GLU A 30 15.98 -12.63 14.55
CA GLU A 30 16.81 -13.81 14.82
C GLU A 30 16.63 -14.96 13.81
N GLU A 31 15.43 -15.14 13.28
CA GLU A 31 15.13 -16.13 12.25
C GLU A 31 15.56 -15.62 10.87
N LEU A 32 15.33 -14.34 10.60
CA LEU A 32 15.76 -13.68 9.37
C LEU A 32 17.29 -13.68 9.25
N ALA A 33 18.02 -13.53 10.36
CA ALA A 33 19.48 -13.60 10.41
C ALA A 33 20.02 -14.97 9.97
N LYS A 34 19.27 -16.06 10.18
CA LYS A 34 19.64 -17.43 9.76
C LYS A 34 19.43 -17.66 8.26
N CYS A 35 18.68 -16.80 7.58
CA CYS A 35 18.43 -16.91 6.15
C CYS A 35 19.60 -16.38 5.30
N SER A 36 19.57 -16.73 4.01
CA SER A 36 20.53 -16.21 3.03
C SER A 36 20.42 -14.69 2.89
N GLU A 37 21.51 -14.04 2.49
CA GLU A 37 21.50 -12.59 2.26
C GLU A 37 20.47 -12.17 1.20
N ALA A 38 20.31 -12.95 0.14
CA ALA A 38 19.30 -12.71 -0.88
C ALA A 38 17.88 -12.75 -0.30
N TYR A 39 17.58 -13.69 0.59
CA TYR A 39 16.29 -13.77 1.26
C TYR A 39 16.06 -12.55 2.17
N ARG A 40 17.06 -12.15 2.97
CA ARG A 40 16.95 -10.96 3.84
C ARG A 40 16.64 -9.70 3.05
N ARG A 41 17.32 -9.48 1.91
CA ARG A 41 17.06 -8.33 1.02
C ARG A 41 15.65 -8.36 0.45
N MET A 42 15.18 -9.52 -0.01
CA MET A 42 13.81 -9.69 -0.51
C MET A 42 12.77 -9.44 0.58
N HIS A 43 13.01 -9.95 1.80
CA HIS A 43 12.14 -9.71 2.95
C HIS A 43 12.06 -8.22 3.29
N THR A 44 13.19 -7.51 3.34
CA THR A 44 13.19 -6.05 3.56
C THR A 44 12.40 -5.29 2.49
N LEU A 45 12.58 -5.64 1.20
CA LEU A 45 11.83 -5.01 0.12
C LEU A 45 10.33 -5.30 0.21
N ARG A 46 9.96 -6.54 0.51
CA ARG A 46 8.57 -6.97 0.72
C ARG A 46 7.93 -6.18 1.87
N LYS A 47 8.61 -6.15 3.02
CA LYS A 47 8.21 -5.39 4.22
C LYS A 47 7.90 -3.93 3.88
N PHE A 48 8.80 -3.27 3.15
CA PHE A 48 8.61 -1.89 2.71
C PHE A 48 7.37 -1.70 1.83
N ILE A 49 7.15 -2.59 0.87
CA ILE A 49 5.96 -2.53 -0.01
C ILE A 49 4.69 -2.74 0.80
N ASP A 50 4.70 -3.72 1.69
CA ASP A 50 3.54 -4.07 2.52
C ASP A 50 3.15 -2.92 3.45
N GLU A 51 4.13 -2.27 4.09
CA GLU A 51 3.91 -1.05 4.89
C GLU A 51 3.29 0.09 4.06
N LYS A 52 3.70 0.25 2.79
CA LYS A 52 3.11 1.25 1.89
C LYS A 52 1.67 0.92 1.55
N ILE A 53 1.33 -0.34 1.30
CA ILE A 53 -0.04 -0.77 1.02
C ILE A 53 -0.94 -0.56 2.24
N ILE A 54 -0.48 -0.97 3.43
CA ILE A 54 -1.23 -0.81 4.68
C ILE A 54 -1.51 0.68 4.95
N SER A 55 -0.48 1.52 4.84
CA SER A 55 -0.62 2.97 5.02
C SER A 55 -1.56 3.59 4.00
N TYR A 56 -1.55 3.10 2.76
CA TYR A 56 -2.45 3.54 1.71
C TYR A 56 -3.91 3.19 2.02
N GLU A 57 -4.21 1.93 2.38
CA GLU A 57 -5.56 1.51 2.75
C GLU A 57 -6.08 2.30 3.95
N GLN A 58 -5.28 2.45 4.99
CA GLN A 58 -5.62 3.25 6.18
C GLN A 58 -5.96 4.70 5.78
N THR A 59 -5.17 5.31 4.91
CA THR A 59 -5.43 6.67 4.43
C THR A 59 -6.78 6.78 3.70
N LEU A 60 -7.15 5.78 2.90
CA LEU A 60 -8.44 5.77 2.21
C LEU A 60 -9.61 5.55 3.18
N ILE A 61 -9.44 4.65 4.15
CA ILE A 61 -10.43 4.38 5.19
C ILE A 61 -10.68 5.63 6.03
N ASP A 62 -9.63 6.31 6.49
CA ASP A 62 -9.74 7.53 7.29
C ASP A 62 -10.46 8.64 6.53
N GLN A 63 -10.14 8.83 5.25
CA GLN A 63 -10.88 9.75 4.39
C GLN A 63 -12.35 9.35 4.31
N TYR A 64 -12.66 8.08 4.05
CA TYR A 64 -14.03 7.61 3.94
C TYR A 64 -14.83 7.81 5.23
N LEU A 65 -14.25 7.49 6.39
CA LEU A 65 -14.88 7.69 7.70
C LEU A 65 -15.16 9.16 8.01
N LYS A 66 -14.28 10.06 7.58
CA LYS A 66 -14.42 11.51 7.87
C LYS A 66 -15.44 12.22 6.98
N GLN A 67 -15.54 11.87 5.70
CA GLN A 67 -16.31 12.64 4.70
C GLN A 67 -17.26 11.80 3.82
N GLY A 68 -17.34 10.48 4.03
CA GLY A 68 -18.23 9.57 3.30
C GLY A 68 -17.74 9.14 1.91
N TYR A 69 -16.53 9.53 1.53
CA TYR A 69 -15.86 9.12 0.28
C TYR A 69 -14.33 9.23 0.40
N ALA A 70 -13.59 8.48 -0.40
CA ALA A 70 -12.12 8.57 -0.48
C ALA A 70 -11.67 8.99 -1.88
N LYS A 71 -10.48 9.62 -1.96
CA LYS A 71 -9.84 10.01 -3.21
C LYS A 71 -8.45 9.41 -3.30
N ASP A 72 -8.17 8.79 -4.43
CA ASP A 72 -6.85 8.33 -4.79
C ASP A 72 -6.09 9.43 -5.53
N LYS A 73 -4.78 9.48 -5.33
CA LYS A 73 -3.88 10.42 -6.02
C LYS A 73 -2.97 9.61 -6.93
N THR A 74 -3.18 9.73 -8.24
CA THR A 74 -2.28 9.14 -9.23
C THR A 74 -1.34 10.22 -9.74
N GLU A 75 -0.04 10.07 -9.47
CA GLU A 75 0.97 10.88 -10.14
C GLU A 75 1.12 10.42 -11.59
N VAL A 76 0.80 11.30 -12.52
CA VAL A 76 1.10 11.12 -13.95
C VAL A 76 2.38 11.89 -14.23
N THR A 77 3.47 11.16 -14.50
CA THR A 77 4.66 11.73 -15.13
C THR A 77 4.30 12.09 -16.57
N GLY A 78 4.29 13.38 -16.86
CA GLY A 78 3.97 13.89 -18.19
C GLY A 78 5.17 13.72 -19.11
N ASP A 79 5.40 12.50 -19.60
CA ASP A 79 6.23 12.30 -20.79
C ASP A 79 5.30 12.37 -21.99
N ASN A 80 4.93 13.59 -22.34
CA ASN A 80 4.14 13.92 -23.50
C ASN A 80 5.15 14.12 -24.65
N GLU A 81 5.66 13.03 -25.24
CA GLU A 81 6.34 13.09 -26.53
C GLU A 81 5.30 13.57 -27.56
N GLU A 82 5.37 14.86 -27.87
CA GLU A 82 4.70 15.48 -29.00
C GLU A 82 5.11 14.73 -30.28
N LYS A 83 4.11 14.20 -30.96
CA LYS A 83 4.23 13.42 -32.19
C LYS A 83 4.34 14.32 -33.43
#